data_AF-A0AAU8H0C9-F1
#
_entry.id   AF-A0AAU8H0C9-F1
#
_cell.length_a   1.000
_cell.length_b   1.000
_cell.length_c   1.000
_cell.angle_alpha   90.00
_cell.angle_beta   90.00
_cell.angle_gamma   90.00
#
_symmetry.space_group_name_H-M   'P 1'
#
loop_
_entity.id
_entity.type
_entity.pdbx_description
1 polymer ?
#
loop_
_entity_poly.entity_id
_entity_poly.type
_entity_poly.pdbx_seq_one_letter_code
_entity_poly.pdbx_strand_id
1 'polypeptide(L)'
;MLKYNPKRLNNAIVWFAKKHFEKTGKYPTLTQILKYLAFLEFESVKEWGIPAFGLKFKAYKHGPVPEEIYFKLKNLESTDPELYKLKKHDDHIVIIPVKEADEDRFSV
;
A
#
# COMPACT_ATOMS: atom_id res chain seq x y z
N MET A 1 -15.11 15.98 -0.80
CA MET A 1 -13.76 15.38 -0.86
C MET A 1 -13.75 14.22 0.12
N LEU A 2 -13.61 12.98 -0.35
CA LEU A 2 -13.50 11.82 0.56
C LEU A 2 -12.22 11.91 1.37
N LYS A 3 -12.32 11.61 2.66
CA LYS A 3 -11.25 11.79 3.63
C LYS A 3 -10.27 10.63 3.53
N TYR A 4 -8.98 10.95 3.42
CA TYR A 4 -7.89 9.99 3.52
C TYR A 4 -8.07 9.04 4.72
N ASN A 5 -8.06 7.73 4.47
CA ASN A 5 -8.25 6.71 5.50
C ASN A 5 -6.95 5.92 5.77
N PRO A 6 -6.12 6.36 6.74
CA PRO A 6 -4.84 5.71 7.03
C PRO A 6 -5.01 4.27 7.57
N LYS A 7 -6.09 3.98 8.32
CA LYS A 7 -6.31 2.63 8.87
C LYS A 7 -6.57 1.61 7.76
N ARG A 8 -7.44 1.97 6.80
CA ARG A 8 -7.74 1.11 5.64
C ARG A 8 -6.53 0.97 4.72
N LEU A 9 -5.76 2.05 4.53
CA LEU A 9 -4.51 2.01 3.77
C LEU A 9 -3.51 1.02 4.38
N ASN A 10 -3.21 1.16 5.68
CA ASN A 10 -2.24 0.30 6.36
C ASN A 10 -2.69 -1.17 6.34
N ASN A 11 -4.00 -1.41 6.48
CA ASN A 11 -4.57 -2.74 6.34
C ASN A 11 -4.36 -3.33 4.94
N ALA A 12 -4.59 -2.53 3.89
CA ALA A 12 -4.34 -2.94 2.52
C ALA A 12 -2.87 -3.26 2.26
N ILE A 13 -1.94 -2.47 2.81
CA ILE A 13 -0.49 -2.74 2.70
C ILE A 13 -0.14 -4.12 3.27
N VAL A 14 -0.64 -4.45 4.48
CA VAL A 14 -0.43 -5.76 5.10
C VAL A 14 -1.04 -6.87 4.25
N TRP A 15 -2.30 -6.69 3.82
CA TRP A 15 -3.00 -7.69 3.02
C TRP A 15 -2.27 -7.99 1.71
N PHE A 16 -1.91 -6.96 0.95
CA PHE A 16 -1.15 -7.13 -0.29
C PHE A 16 0.22 -7.75 -0.04
N ALA A 17 0.91 -7.38 1.05
CA ALA A 17 2.20 -7.98 1.37
C ALA A 17 2.12 -9.48 1.65
N LYS A 18 1.08 -9.92 2.36
CA LYS A 18 0.82 -11.33 2.60
C LYS A 18 0.44 -12.08 1.34
N LYS A 19 -0.54 -11.58 0.58
CA LYS A 19 -0.95 -12.23 -0.67
C LYS A 19 0.18 -12.30 -1.70
N HIS A 20 1.05 -11.30 -1.73
CA HIS A 20 2.25 -11.35 -2.55
C HIS A 20 3.22 -12.44 -2.09
N PHE A 21 3.50 -12.52 -0.78
CA PHE A 21 4.37 -13.54 -0.21
C PHE A 21 3.82 -14.97 -0.42
N GLU A 22 2.53 -15.19 -0.13
CA GLU A 22 1.85 -16.47 -0.36
C GLU A 22 1.98 -16.95 -1.81
N LYS A 23 1.90 -16.03 -2.78
CA LYS A 23 1.98 -16.34 -4.21
C LYS A 23 3.40 -16.50 -4.75
N THR A 24 4.39 -15.82 -4.16
CA THR A 24 5.74 -15.67 -4.76
C THR A 24 6.88 -16.19 -3.90
N GLY A 25 6.64 -16.45 -2.61
CA GLY A 25 7.67 -16.78 -1.62
C GLY A 25 8.59 -15.61 -1.27
N LYS A 26 8.31 -14.39 -1.72
CA LYS A 26 9.13 -13.18 -1.48
C LYS A 26 8.26 -12.06 -0.94
N TYR A 27 8.82 -11.20 -0.08
CA TYR A 27 8.13 -9.99 0.35
C TYR A 27 8.11 -8.95 -0.78
N PRO A 28 7.02 -8.19 -0.96
CA PRO A 28 6.97 -7.21 -2.04
C PRO A 28 7.90 -6.03 -1.75
N THR A 29 8.45 -5.51 -2.83
CA THR A 29 9.11 -4.20 -2.85
C THR A 29 8.09 -3.07 -2.64
N LEU A 30 8.58 -1.91 -2.18
CA LEU A 30 7.81 -0.68 -2.09
C LEU A 30 7.09 -0.37 -3.41
N THR A 31 7.79 -0.50 -4.55
CA THR A 31 7.19 -0.27 -5.87
C THR A 31 6.01 -1.21 -6.15
N GLN A 32 6.09 -2.48 -5.78
CA GLN A 32 4.98 -3.42 -5.96
C GLN A 32 3.78 -3.04 -5.10
N ILE A 33 4.00 -2.70 -3.82
CA ILE A 33 2.91 -2.23 -2.95
C ILE A 33 2.24 -0.97 -3.52
N LEU A 34 3.02 0.02 -3.98
CA LEU A 34 2.45 1.25 -4.55
C LEU A 34 1.62 0.96 -5.81
N LYS A 35 2.03 -0.01 -6.63
CA LYS A 35 1.25 -0.45 -7.79
C LYS A 35 -0.05 -1.13 -7.39
N TYR A 36 -0.06 -1.96 -6.35
CA TYR A 36 -1.28 -2.59 -5.85
C TYR A 36 -2.25 -1.59 -5.25
N LEU A 37 -1.75 -0.61 -4.51
CA LEU A 37 -2.56 0.49 -3.98
C LEU A 37 -3.16 1.35 -5.10
N ALA A 38 -2.37 1.70 -6.12
CA ALA A 38 -2.85 2.44 -7.28
C ALA A 38 -3.94 1.65 -8.03
N PHE A 39 -3.71 0.35 -8.25
CA PHE A 39 -4.69 -0.53 -8.89
C PHE A 39 -6.02 -0.54 -8.14
N LEU A 40 -6.01 -0.79 -6.83
CA LEU A 40 -7.23 -0.82 -6.02
C LEU A 40 -7.93 0.55 -5.98
N GLU A 41 -7.19 1.64 -5.84
CA GLU A 41 -7.78 2.98 -5.86
C GLU A 41 -8.52 3.23 -7.19
N PHE A 42 -7.89 2.94 -8.33
CA PHE A 42 -8.47 3.23 -9.63
C PHE A 42 -9.62 2.30 -9.98
N GLU A 43 -9.53 1.00 -9.67
CA GLU A 43 -10.66 0.10 -9.85
C GLU A 43 -11.84 0.53 -8.96
N SER A 44 -11.59 0.96 -7.73
CA SER A 44 -12.64 1.48 -6.85
C SER A 44 -13.34 2.73 -7.41
N VAL A 45 -12.56 3.66 -7.99
CA VAL A 45 -13.13 4.84 -8.68
C VAL A 45 -13.88 4.44 -9.94
N LYS A 46 -13.36 3.49 -10.71
CA LYS A 46 -13.98 3.03 -11.96
C LYS A 46 -15.32 2.32 -11.71
N GLU A 47 -15.37 1.43 -10.72
CA GLU A 47 -16.54 0.60 -10.42
C GLU A 47 -17.61 1.37 -9.62
N TRP A 48 -17.20 2.22 -8.67
CA TRP A 48 -18.13 2.85 -7.71
C TRP A 48 -18.09 4.38 -7.69
N GLY A 49 -17.22 5.01 -8.50
CA GLY A 49 -17.01 6.46 -8.46
C GLY A 49 -16.32 6.97 -7.20
N ILE A 50 -15.85 6.07 -6.33
CA ILE A 50 -15.38 6.38 -4.97
C ILE A 50 -13.96 5.80 -4.78
N PRO A 51 -12.96 6.61 -4.41
CA PRO A 51 -11.63 6.11 -4.06
C PRO A 51 -11.64 5.23 -2.81
N ALA A 52 -10.82 4.17 -2.81
CA ALA A 52 -10.72 3.22 -1.71
C ALA A 52 -10.06 3.84 -0.46
N PHE A 53 -9.05 4.69 -0.67
CA PHE A 53 -8.20 5.28 0.36
C PHE A 53 -8.24 6.81 0.38
N GLY A 54 -8.52 7.44 -0.77
CA GLY A 54 -8.45 8.89 -0.94
C GLY A 54 -7.01 9.38 -1.12
N LEU A 55 -6.17 8.60 -1.79
CA LEU A 55 -4.77 8.93 -2.05
C LEU A 55 -4.65 9.93 -3.21
N LYS A 56 -3.67 10.84 -3.11
CA LYS A 56 -3.31 11.75 -4.22
C LYS A 56 -2.19 11.15 -5.04
N PHE A 57 -2.49 10.86 -6.30
CA PHE A 57 -1.53 10.30 -7.24
C PHE A 57 -0.98 11.37 -8.17
N LYS A 58 0.31 11.28 -8.48
CA LYS A 58 0.97 12.07 -9.51
C LYS A 58 1.51 11.13 -10.58
N ALA A 59 1.37 11.53 -11.84
CA ALA A 59 1.90 10.77 -12.96
C ALA A 59 3.43 10.86 -13.01
N TYR A 60 4.10 9.72 -12.86
CA TYR A 60 5.54 9.57 -13.09
C TYR A 60 5.80 8.72 -14.33
N LYS A 61 7.07 8.67 -14.78
CA LYS A 61 7.52 7.91 -15.95
C LYS A 61 7.04 6.46 -15.99
N HIS A 62 6.90 5.82 -14.83
CA HIS A 62 6.53 4.40 -14.69
C HIS A 62 5.12 4.19 -14.11
N GLY A 63 4.27 5.20 -14.20
CA GLY A 63 2.90 5.17 -13.73
C GLY A 63 2.65 6.11 -12.54
N PRO A 64 1.42 6.11 -12.03
CA PRO A 64 1.01 7.00 -10.95
C PRO A 64 1.64 6.57 -9.61
N VAL A 65 2.09 7.56 -8.83
CA VAL A 65 2.70 7.36 -7.52
C VAL A 65 1.94 8.18 -6.48
N PRO A 66 1.54 7.58 -5.33
CA PRO A 66 1.01 8.34 -4.22
C PRO A 66 2.17 8.95 -3.43
N GLU A 67 2.60 10.17 -3.82
CA GLU A 67 3.82 10.84 -3.32
C GLU A 67 3.91 10.84 -1.79
N GLU A 68 2.80 11.18 -1.10
CA GLU A 68 2.75 11.28 0.36
C GLU A 68 3.17 9.98 1.05
N ILE A 69 2.77 8.83 0.50
CA ILE A 69 3.12 7.50 1.04
C ILE A 69 4.50 7.09 0.55
N TYR A 70 4.81 7.34 -0.73
CA TYR A 70 6.10 6.99 -1.30
C TYR A 70 7.26 7.59 -0.50
N PHE A 71 7.23 8.89 -0.20
CA PHE A 71 8.34 9.54 0.50
C PHE A 71 8.51 9.03 1.94
N LYS A 72 7.42 8.80 2.67
CA LYS A 72 7.46 8.20 4.02
C LYS A 72 8.13 6.82 4.00
N LEU A 73 7.59 5.92 3.18
CA LEU A 73 8.10 4.55 3.12
C LEU A 73 9.53 4.48 2.55
N LYS A 74 9.88 5.39 1.63
CA LYS A 74 11.25 5.50 1.08
C LYS A 74 12.26 5.90 2.15
N ASN A 75 11.86 6.73 3.11
CA ASN A 75 12.67 7.14 4.26
C ASN A 75 12.65 6.12 5.40
N LEU A 76 12.14 4.90 5.16
CA LEU A 76 11.96 3.84 6.17
C LEU A 76 11.02 4.23 7.32
N GLU A 77 10.14 5.22 7.09
CA GLU A 77 9.11 5.63 8.03
C GLU A 77 7.84 4.83 7.75
N SER A 78 7.65 3.73 8.49
CA SER A 78 6.40 2.97 8.43
C SER A 78 5.24 3.84 8.90
N THR A 79 4.13 3.82 8.15
CA THR A 79 2.90 4.52 8.55
C THR A 79 2.16 3.80 9.68
N ASP A 80 2.53 2.54 9.97
CA ASP A 80 2.07 1.77 11.13
C ASP A 80 3.07 0.63 11.45
N PRO A 81 4.06 0.90 12.32
CA PRO A 81 5.10 -0.07 12.69
C PRO A 81 4.57 -1.33 13.37
N GLU A 82 3.36 -1.30 13.94
CA GLU A 82 2.75 -2.49 14.55
C GLU A 82 2.21 -3.47 13.50
N LEU A 83 1.87 -2.96 12.33
CA LEU A 83 1.28 -3.74 11.24
C LEU A 83 2.34 -4.28 10.29
N TYR A 84 3.36 -3.49 9.97
CA TYR A 84 4.42 -3.92 9.06
C TYR A 84 5.74 -3.16 9.28
N LYS A 85 6.84 -3.81 8.89
CA LYS A 85 8.20 -3.28 8.93
C LYS A 85 8.71 -3.00 7.51
N LEU A 86 9.60 -2.03 7.43
CA LEU A 86 10.34 -1.70 6.22
C LEU A 86 11.78 -2.18 6.39
N LYS A 87 12.30 -2.92 5.41
CA LYS A 87 13.70 -3.35 5.41
C LYS A 87 14.34 -3.01 4.08
N LYS A 88 15.53 -2.41 4.12
CA LYS A 88 16.33 -2.21 2.92
C LYS A 88 17.02 -3.54 2.56
N HIS A 89 16.89 -3.94 1.31
CA HIS A 89 17.57 -5.08 0.70
C HIS A 89 18.18 -4.59 -0.60
N ASP A 90 19.51 -4.47 -0.64
CA ASP A 90 20.26 -3.84 -1.73
C ASP A 90 19.70 -2.44 -2.04
N ASP A 91 19.22 -2.22 -3.28
CA ASP A 91 18.63 -0.97 -3.77
C ASP A 91 17.10 -0.90 -3.61
N HIS A 92 16.50 -1.87 -2.92
CA HIS A 92 15.06 -1.96 -2.75
C HIS A 92 14.64 -1.90 -1.29
N ILE A 93 13.45 -1.37 -1.04
CA ILE A 93 12.79 -1.45 0.27
C ILE A 93 11.72 -2.51 0.15
N VAL A 94 11.74 -3.51 1.04
CA VAL A 94 10.72 -4.54 1.14
C VAL A 94 9.82 -4.30 2.34
N ILE A 95 8.55 -4.69 2.18
CA ILE A 95 7.51 -4.52 3.19
C ILE A 95 7.21 -5.90 3.80
N ILE A 96 7.44 -6.01 5.10
CA ILE A 96 7.32 -7.26 5.86
C ILE A 96 6.16 -7.11 6.85
N PRO A 97 5.03 -7.82 6.64
CA PRO A 97 3.90 -7.76 7.56
C PRO A 97 4.27 -8.37 8.92
N VAL A 98 3.86 -7.71 10.00
CA VAL A 98 4.04 -8.15 11.40
C VAL A 98 2.79 -8.83 11.93
N LYS A 99 1.60 -8.35 11.53
CA LYS A 99 0.29 -8.87 11.92
C LYS A 99 -0.51 -9.34 10.71
N GLU A 100 -1.60 -10.07 10.94
CA GLU A 100 -2.62 -10.33 9.92
C GLU A 100 -3.35 -9.05 9.52
N ALA A 101 -3.77 -9.01 8.26
CA ALA A 101 -4.71 -7.99 7.83
C ALA A 101 -6.07 -8.29 8.46
N ASP A 102 -6.74 -7.23 8.92
CA ASP A 102 -8.07 -7.28 9.48
C ASP A 102 -9.07 -7.08 8.32
N GLU A 103 -9.65 -8.17 7.83
CA GLU A 103 -10.51 -8.14 6.63
C GLU A 103 -11.77 -7.29 6.84
N ASP A 104 -12.24 -7.16 8.07
CA ASP A 104 -13.40 -6.33 8.42
C ASP A 104 -13.12 -4.84 8.15
N ARG A 105 -11.85 -4.41 8.09
CA ARG A 105 -11.48 -3.02 7.75
C ARG A 105 -11.68 -2.65 6.28
N PHE A 106 -11.92 -3.63 5.41
CA PHE A 106 -12.29 -3.37 4.02
C PHE A 106 -13.79 -3.09 3.88
N SER A 107 -14.61 -3.52 4.86
CA SER A 107 -16.03 -3.22 4.93
C SER A 107 -16.27 -1.76 5.36
N VAL A 108 -17.42 -1.20 4.96
CA VAL A 108 -17.86 0.17 5.28
C VAL A 108 -18.69 0.17 6.55
#